data_AF-A0A7C6C9M5-F1
#
_entry.id   AF-A0A7C6C9M5-F1
#
_cell.length_a   1.000
_cell.length_b   1.000
_cell.length_c   1.000
_cell.angle_alpha   90.00
_cell.angle_beta   90.00
_cell.angle_gamma   90.00
#
_symmetry.space_group_name_H-M   'P 1'
#
loop_
_entity.id
_entity.type
_entity.pdbx_description
1 polymer ?
#
loop_
_entity_poly.entity_id
_entity_poly.type
_entity_poly.pdbx_seq_one_letter_code
_entity_poly.pdbx_strand_id
1 'polypeptide(L)'
;MRNKTFVLTKVLLKNGGGIDFGFKRGSKWSWVLMAAFFLVFIPIALFAFLELIGLLYQGLAVIGQESVIISWGLAISSLIIFIFGIFHILSTFYFANDVENFLPLPVKPREIVGAKFFTVVLYEYLLVGFVFLPILVYYGIQQKAGILFYLYGLIITVFLPIVPLVLAAFLVMLVMRVTNLGRYREMLKIGGGLLSFALGVSINFFLQRFDTITPEMLQQMILDDRNALSMLQTRLFPSVQWALKSLINFEIASGLTNLLIFAALSAAAFLVLLFFAELIYFKGVIGISESGSRRHRIKADQVGGLVKQRTPILSYLLLEMKILIRTPIYFLNCVVINFVWPLFLIMGLFFSSNEAEVGFVERLGTLSGILQEPEIAGIVFGVVLGIAAILGGSNGITATAISREGQQLYVKHIPMRYQEQLIAKLLSGVVFSYAGFLLMVIPAAVLIKAPVYFTILVLAASFAAMLLTGMMGLMIDLLNPKLDWDTEQMAVKQNMNLLYNMLASMVIGFGLIALTFMLRLEIAAAAVLFSGIVILGCAGMYYLMKTYGTVRFRELEG
;
A
#
# COMPACT_ATOMS: atom_id res chain seq x y z
N MET A 1 24.15 -35.94 10.83
CA MET A 1 23.81 -35.04 9.70
C MET A 1 24.11 -33.60 10.12
N ARG A 2 25.00 -32.88 9.42
CA ARG A 2 25.34 -31.46 9.72
C ARG A 2 24.10 -30.59 9.53
N ASN A 3 23.82 -29.70 10.49
CA ASN A 3 22.76 -28.69 10.38
C ASN A 3 22.98 -27.82 9.12
N LYS A 4 22.04 -27.86 8.17
CA LYS A 4 22.18 -27.18 6.87
C LYS A 4 21.66 -25.73 6.87
N THR A 5 21.12 -25.25 7.99
CA THR A 5 20.46 -23.94 8.11
C THR A 5 21.32 -22.79 7.58
N PHE A 6 22.59 -22.68 8.01
CA PHE A 6 23.47 -21.58 7.56
C PHE A 6 23.78 -21.61 6.06
N VAL A 7 23.94 -22.80 5.48
CA VAL A 7 24.18 -22.95 4.04
C VAL A 7 22.93 -22.51 3.27
N LEU A 8 21.75 -22.92 3.75
CA LEU A 8 20.47 -22.50 3.19
C LEU A 8 20.28 -20.98 3.30
N THR A 9 20.56 -20.36 4.45
CA THR A 9 20.49 -18.89 4.60
C THR A 9 21.38 -18.17 3.60
N LYS A 10 22.62 -18.64 3.41
CA LYS A 10 23.55 -18.05 2.44
C LYS A 10 23.04 -18.16 1.00
N VAL A 11 22.43 -19.29 0.65
CA VAL A 11 21.82 -19.48 -0.69
C VAL A 11 20.58 -18.61 -0.85
N LEU A 12 19.72 -18.53 0.16
CA LEU A 12 18.52 -17.68 0.16
C LEU A 12 18.88 -16.19 0.06
N LEU A 13 19.94 -15.71 0.70
CA LEU A 13 20.38 -14.32 0.55
C LEU A 13 20.92 -14.02 -0.86
N LYS A 14 21.52 -15.01 -1.52
CA LYS A 14 22.01 -14.87 -2.90
C LYS A 14 20.86 -14.92 -3.93
N ASN A 15 19.89 -15.81 -3.73
CA ASN A 15 18.76 -16.01 -4.64
C ASN A 15 17.58 -15.08 -4.33
N GLY A 16 17.43 -14.65 -3.09
CA GLY A 16 16.30 -13.91 -2.55
C GLY A 16 16.15 -12.49 -3.08
N GLY A 17 16.93 -12.12 -4.10
CA GLY A 17 16.81 -10.87 -4.82
C GLY A 17 17.00 -9.69 -3.89
N GLY A 18 18.20 -9.09 -3.91
CA GLY A 18 18.35 -7.73 -3.40
C GLY A 18 17.17 -6.88 -3.87
N ILE A 19 16.61 -6.08 -2.96
CA ILE A 19 15.37 -5.30 -3.10
C ILE A 19 15.22 -4.83 -4.56
N ASP A 20 14.34 -5.50 -5.30
CA ASP A 20 14.12 -5.16 -6.70
C ASP A 20 13.19 -3.94 -6.74
N PHE A 21 13.79 -2.75 -6.73
CA PHE A 21 13.09 -1.47 -6.73
C PHE A 21 12.36 -1.18 -8.07
N GLY A 22 12.19 -2.18 -8.95
CA GLY A 22 11.48 -2.04 -10.22
C GLY A 22 12.23 -1.23 -11.29
N PHE A 23 13.49 -0.88 -11.02
CA PHE A 23 14.35 -0.21 -11.97
C PHE A 23 15.06 -1.23 -12.87
N LYS A 24 15.09 -0.98 -14.19
CA LYS A 24 15.84 -1.83 -15.13
C LYS A 24 17.29 -2.00 -14.65
N ARG A 25 17.64 -3.22 -14.21
CA ARG A 25 19.02 -3.64 -13.96
C ARG A 25 19.88 -3.28 -15.19
N GLY A 26 20.74 -2.27 -15.05
CA GLY A 26 21.68 -1.82 -16.08
C GLY A 26 21.58 -0.35 -16.50
N SER A 27 20.52 0.39 -16.14
CA SER A 27 20.46 1.83 -16.43
C SER A 27 21.22 2.63 -15.37
N LYS A 28 22.35 3.25 -15.74
CA LYS A 28 23.13 4.13 -14.84
C LYS A 28 22.27 5.23 -14.21
N TRP A 29 21.29 5.75 -14.95
CA TRP A 29 20.35 6.77 -14.47
C TRP A 29 19.44 6.29 -13.35
N SER A 30 19.02 5.02 -13.37
CA SER A 30 18.18 4.48 -12.30
C SER A 30 18.93 4.37 -10.97
N TRP A 31 20.22 4.00 -11.02
CA TRP A 31 21.09 4.00 -9.85
C TRP A 31 21.35 5.40 -9.30
N VAL A 32 21.55 6.38 -10.18
CA VAL A 32 21.74 7.79 -9.78
C VAL A 32 20.47 8.34 -9.13
N LEU A 33 19.29 8.10 -9.73
CA LEU A 33 18.02 8.56 -9.17
C LEU A 33 17.72 7.89 -7.82
N MET A 34 18.00 6.60 -7.69
CA MET A 34 17.84 5.89 -6.41
C MET A 34 18.81 6.41 -5.34
N ALA A 35 20.08 6.61 -5.70
CA ALA A 35 21.07 7.19 -4.80
C ALA A 35 20.68 8.61 -4.37
N ALA A 36 20.21 9.45 -5.30
CA ALA A 36 19.74 10.81 -5.02
C ALA A 36 18.51 10.80 -4.11
N PHE A 37 17.53 9.90 -4.36
CA PHE A 37 16.37 9.73 -3.50
C PHE A 37 16.79 9.39 -2.06
N PHE A 38 17.65 8.38 -1.88
CA PHE A 38 18.12 7.99 -0.54
C PHE A 38 18.98 9.07 0.13
N LEU A 39 19.84 9.76 -0.61
CA LEU A 39 20.69 10.83 -0.09
C LEU A 39 19.88 12.05 0.37
N VAL A 40 18.72 12.33 -0.23
CA VAL A 40 17.87 13.46 0.15
C VAL A 40 16.82 13.06 1.19
N PHE A 41 16.09 11.96 0.96
CA PHE A 41 14.98 11.58 1.83
C PHE A 41 15.41 11.01 3.17
N ILE A 42 16.46 10.18 3.23
CA ILE A 42 16.87 9.57 4.51
C ILE A 42 17.30 10.65 5.52
N PRO A 43 18.16 11.63 5.19
CA PRO A 43 18.54 12.67 6.14
C PRO A 43 17.36 13.54 6.59
N ILE A 44 16.47 13.91 5.67
CA ILE A 44 15.28 14.70 6.01
C ILE A 44 14.36 13.92 6.96
N ALA A 45 14.11 12.64 6.67
CA ALA A 45 13.28 11.79 7.51
C ALA A 45 13.92 11.54 8.89
N LEU A 46 15.23 11.31 8.94
CA LEU A 46 15.97 11.17 10.20
C LEU A 46 15.97 12.46 11.01
N PHE A 47 16.15 13.62 10.37
CA PHE A 47 16.11 14.91 11.03
C PHE A 47 14.72 15.16 11.65
N ALA A 48 13.65 14.99 10.87
CA ALA A 48 12.28 15.13 11.38
C ALA A 48 11.99 14.14 12.53
N PHE A 49 12.52 12.93 12.45
CA PHE A 49 12.36 11.93 13.51
C PHE A 49 13.14 12.28 14.78
N LEU A 50 14.36 12.84 14.66
CA LEU A 50 15.15 13.31 15.80
C LEU A 50 14.48 14.50 16.51
N GLU A 51 13.91 15.45 15.75
CA GLU A 51 13.12 16.55 16.30
C GLU A 51 11.92 16.03 17.11
N LEU A 52 11.19 15.05 16.56
CA LEU A 52 10.09 14.40 17.27
C LEU A 52 10.56 13.73 18.58
N ILE A 53 11.66 12.99 18.54
CA ILE A 53 12.23 12.36 19.73
C ILE A 53 12.61 13.42 20.77
N GLY A 54 13.18 14.55 20.33
CA GLY A 54 13.55 15.66 21.20
C GLY A 54 12.36 16.32 21.88
N LEU A 55 11.29 16.57 21.14
CA LEU A 55 10.03 17.10 21.68
C LEU A 55 9.46 16.17 22.76
N LEU A 56 9.39 14.86 22.48
CA LEU A 56 8.90 13.87 23.45
C LEU A 56 9.79 13.78 24.68
N TYR A 57 11.11 13.79 24.50
CA TYR A 57 12.08 13.74 25.60
C TYR A 57 11.93 14.95 26.52
N GLN A 58 11.85 16.17 25.95
CA GLN A 58 11.71 17.40 26.73
C GLN A 58 10.40 17.42 27.52
N GLY A 59 9.29 16.99 26.92
CA GLY A 59 8.00 16.87 27.62
C GLY A 59 8.04 15.88 28.79
N LEU A 60 8.71 14.73 28.61
CA LEU A 60 8.88 13.72 29.65
C LEU A 60 9.89 14.12 30.74
N ALA A 61 10.91 14.90 30.39
CA ALA A 61 11.92 15.38 31.33
C ALA A 61 11.33 16.36 32.36
N VAL A 62 10.33 17.17 31.98
CA VAL A 62 9.63 18.09 32.90
C VAL A 62 8.96 17.35 34.07
N ILE A 63 8.49 16.13 33.83
CA ILE A 63 7.82 15.28 34.83
C ILE A 63 8.74 14.21 35.45
N GLY A 64 10.04 14.23 35.12
CA GLY A 64 11.03 13.27 35.62
C GLY A 64 10.83 11.83 35.13
N GLN A 65 10.21 11.66 33.96
CA GLN A 65 9.89 10.34 33.37
C GLN A 65 10.52 10.13 31.99
N GLU A 66 11.68 10.74 31.73
CA GLU A 66 12.46 10.57 30.50
C GLU A 66 12.66 9.11 30.05
N SER A 67 12.83 8.17 31.00
CA SER A 67 13.09 6.74 30.72
C SER A 67 11.94 6.04 30.01
N VAL A 68 10.75 6.65 30.00
CA VAL A 68 9.58 6.18 29.26
C VAL A 68 9.84 6.18 27.75
N ILE A 69 10.71 7.07 27.23
CA ILE A 69 10.99 7.15 25.79
C ILE A 69 11.67 5.88 25.26
N ILE A 70 12.58 5.27 26.03
CA ILE A 70 13.20 3.97 25.69
C ILE A 70 12.13 2.88 25.69
N SER A 71 11.27 2.91 26.70
CA SER A 71 10.18 1.95 26.87
C SER A 71 9.21 1.96 25.69
N TRP A 72 8.80 3.15 25.24
CA TRP A 72 7.98 3.34 24.05
C TRP A 72 8.73 2.96 22.77
N GLY A 73 10.01 3.34 22.65
CA GLY A 73 10.84 2.96 21.50
C GLY A 73 10.92 1.45 21.30
N LEU A 74 11.14 0.68 22.38
CA LEU A 74 11.18 -0.78 22.33
C LEU A 74 9.81 -1.39 21.99
N ALA A 75 8.72 -0.88 22.59
CA ALA A 75 7.37 -1.38 22.37
C ALA A 75 6.87 -1.10 20.94
N ILE A 76 7.04 0.14 20.46
CA ILE A 76 6.67 0.55 19.11
C ILE A 76 7.49 -0.22 18.08
N SER A 77 8.81 -0.35 18.28
CA SER A 77 9.65 -1.16 17.38
C SER A 77 9.17 -2.60 17.34
N SER A 78 8.87 -3.22 18.48
CA SER A 78 8.36 -4.59 18.55
C SER A 78 7.02 -4.75 17.83
N LEU A 79 6.11 -3.79 17.98
CA LEU A 79 4.82 -3.79 17.29
C LEU A 79 4.97 -3.65 15.77
N ILE A 80 5.81 -2.71 15.32
CA ILE A 80 6.08 -2.51 13.90
C ILE A 80 6.69 -3.79 13.30
N ILE A 81 7.71 -4.37 13.94
CA ILE A 81 8.34 -5.63 13.49
C ILE A 81 7.33 -6.76 13.45
N PHE A 82 6.43 -6.87 14.43
CA PHE A 82 5.38 -7.90 14.43
C PHE A 82 4.45 -7.74 13.22
N ILE A 83 3.95 -6.53 12.98
CA ILE A 83 2.99 -6.23 11.91
C ILE A 83 3.63 -6.45 10.53
N PHE A 84 4.79 -5.83 10.27
CA PHE A 84 5.49 -5.98 8.99
C PHE A 84 6.04 -7.41 8.82
N GLY A 85 6.48 -8.01 9.93
CA GLY A 85 6.94 -9.39 10.00
C GLY A 85 5.89 -10.40 9.52
N ILE A 86 4.60 -10.21 9.81
CA ILE A 86 3.52 -11.08 9.29
C ILE A 86 3.58 -11.12 7.76
N PHE A 87 3.66 -9.96 7.10
CA PHE A 87 3.69 -9.88 5.63
C PHE A 87 5.01 -10.41 5.07
N HIS A 88 6.14 -10.09 5.70
CA HIS A 88 7.45 -10.55 5.27
C HIS A 88 7.57 -12.08 5.38
N ILE A 89 7.17 -12.65 6.51
CA ILE A 89 7.18 -14.10 6.74
C ILE A 89 6.24 -14.79 5.76
N LEU A 90 5.03 -14.28 5.54
CA LEU A 90 4.11 -14.85 4.56
C LEU A 90 4.72 -14.87 3.15
N SER A 91 5.36 -13.77 2.74
CA SER A 91 6.03 -13.65 1.44
C SER A 91 7.19 -14.64 1.29
N THR A 92 8.06 -14.72 2.30
CA THR A 92 9.30 -15.50 2.25
C THR A 92 9.05 -16.98 2.51
N PHE A 93 8.19 -17.35 3.46
CA PHE A 93 8.00 -18.74 3.90
C PHE A 93 7.11 -19.54 2.96
N TYR A 94 6.07 -18.91 2.39
CA TYR A 94 5.01 -19.60 1.67
C TYR A 94 4.86 -19.15 0.21
N PHE A 95 5.09 -17.88 -0.09
CA PHE A 95 4.84 -17.34 -1.43
C PHE A 95 6.08 -17.22 -2.31
N ALA A 96 7.25 -17.52 -1.77
CA ALA A 96 8.47 -17.56 -2.56
C ALA A 96 8.42 -18.76 -3.52
N ASN A 97 8.79 -18.53 -4.78
CA ASN A 97 8.79 -19.58 -5.82
C ASN A 97 9.81 -20.70 -5.51
N ASP A 98 10.71 -20.48 -4.55
CA ASP A 98 11.70 -21.46 -4.10
C ASP A 98 11.11 -22.57 -3.22
N VAL A 99 9.90 -22.38 -2.68
CA VAL A 99 9.26 -23.31 -1.74
C VAL A 99 9.06 -24.68 -2.38
N GLU A 100 8.63 -24.74 -3.63
CA GLU A 100 8.42 -25.99 -4.38
C GLU A 100 9.73 -26.74 -4.63
N ASN A 101 10.84 -26.01 -4.80
CA ASN A 101 12.17 -26.61 -5.00
C ASN A 101 12.75 -27.23 -3.71
N PHE A 102 12.27 -26.82 -2.54
CA PHE A 102 12.71 -27.39 -1.26
C PHE A 102 11.94 -28.64 -0.85
N LEU A 103 10.70 -28.85 -1.34
CA LEU A 103 9.88 -30.01 -1.03
C LEU A 103 10.54 -31.37 -1.39
N PRO A 104 11.22 -31.55 -2.55
CA PRO A 104 11.85 -32.82 -2.90
C PRO A 104 13.23 -33.03 -2.24
N LEU A 105 13.80 -32.02 -1.59
CA LEU A 105 15.14 -32.11 -1.00
C LEU A 105 15.11 -32.78 0.40
N PRO A 106 16.14 -33.57 0.78
CA PRO A 106 16.25 -34.18 2.11
C PRO A 106 16.74 -33.13 3.14
N VAL A 107 15.93 -32.11 3.37
CA VAL A 107 16.12 -31.03 4.35
C VAL A 107 14.95 -31.01 5.32
N LYS A 108 15.22 -30.81 6.61
CA LYS A 108 14.14 -30.81 7.61
C LYS A 108 13.37 -29.48 7.57
N PRO A 109 12.06 -29.46 7.89
CA PRO A 109 11.26 -28.21 7.93
C PRO A 109 11.89 -27.14 8.82
N ARG A 110 12.44 -27.53 9.98
CA ARG A 110 13.13 -26.63 10.91
C ARG A 110 14.37 -25.96 10.31
N GLU A 111 15.08 -26.63 9.40
CA GLU A 111 16.26 -26.06 8.74
C GLU A 111 15.85 -25.02 7.69
N ILE A 112 14.75 -25.28 6.97
CA ILE A 112 14.18 -24.31 6.00
C ILE A 112 13.63 -23.10 6.74
N VAL A 113 12.77 -23.31 7.75
CA VAL A 113 12.16 -22.21 8.52
C VAL A 113 13.23 -21.43 9.26
N GLY A 114 14.21 -22.08 9.89
CA GLY A 114 15.34 -21.38 10.51
C GLY A 114 16.09 -20.53 9.50
N ALA A 115 16.36 -21.06 8.30
CA ALA A 115 17.12 -20.34 7.29
C ALA A 115 16.36 -19.11 6.78
N LYS A 116 15.07 -19.26 6.49
CA LYS A 116 14.19 -18.18 6.07
C LYS A 116 13.98 -17.16 7.20
N PHE A 117 13.82 -17.60 8.45
CA PHE A 117 13.71 -16.72 9.61
C PHE A 117 14.92 -15.79 9.74
N PHE A 118 16.14 -16.33 9.61
CA PHE A 118 17.35 -15.49 9.61
C PHE A 118 17.37 -14.48 8.47
N THR A 119 16.90 -14.84 7.27
CA THR A 119 16.79 -13.85 6.18
C THR A 119 15.81 -12.72 6.54
N VAL A 120 14.66 -13.04 7.14
CA VAL A 120 13.70 -12.02 7.60
C VAL A 120 14.31 -11.12 8.68
N VAL A 121 14.96 -11.70 9.69
CA VAL A 121 15.63 -10.94 10.77
C VAL A 121 16.64 -9.94 10.19
N LEU A 122 17.41 -10.33 9.18
CA LEU A 122 18.37 -9.42 8.53
C LEU A 122 17.70 -8.23 7.85
N TYR A 123 16.56 -8.43 7.18
CA TYR A 123 15.80 -7.33 6.60
C TYR A 123 15.17 -6.43 7.66
N GLU A 124 14.68 -7.01 8.76
CA GLU A 124 14.07 -6.26 9.86
C GLU A 124 15.09 -5.44 10.67
N TYR A 125 16.38 -5.76 10.61
CA TYR A 125 17.41 -4.90 11.22
C TYR A 125 17.48 -3.51 10.59
N LEU A 126 17.12 -3.35 9.30
CA LEU A 126 16.99 -2.03 8.70
C LEU A 126 15.87 -1.23 9.35
N LEU A 127 14.74 -1.89 9.63
CA LEU A 127 13.59 -1.28 10.29
C LEU A 127 13.90 -0.92 11.74
N VAL A 128 14.46 -1.86 12.51
CA VAL A 128 14.91 -1.61 13.89
C VAL A 128 15.94 -0.49 13.92
N GLY A 129 16.87 -0.49 12.97
CA GLY A 129 17.91 0.52 12.85
C GLY A 129 17.33 1.91 12.61
N PHE A 130 16.31 2.03 11.75
CA PHE A 130 15.67 3.32 11.47
C PHE A 130 14.81 3.83 12.64
N VAL A 131 14.13 2.94 13.37
CA VAL A 131 13.18 3.32 14.43
C VAL A 131 13.84 3.42 15.81
N PHE A 132 14.58 2.39 16.24
CA PHE A 132 15.05 2.30 17.63
C PHE A 132 16.41 2.97 17.86
N LEU A 133 17.36 2.87 16.91
CA LEU A 133 18.70 3.44 17.12
C LEU A 133 18.70 4.96 17.34
N PRO A 134 17.91 5.78 16.59
CA PRO A 134 17.85 7.21 16.87
C PRO A 134 17.36 7.52 18.28
N ILE A 135 16.38 6.76 18.79
CA ILE A 135 15.86 6.90 20.16
C ILE A 135 16.94 6.56 21.18
N LEU A 136 17.63 5.43 20.99
CA LEU A 136 18.71 4.97 21.86
C LEU A 136 19.85 6.00 21.92
N VAL A 137 20.30 6.49 20.77
CA VAL A 137 21.39 7.45 20.66
C VAL A 137 21.01 8.79 21.27
N TYR A 138 19.83 9.31 20.95
CA TYR A 138 19.35 10.58 21.49
C TYR A 138 19.25 10.54 23.02
N TYR A 139 18.60 9.51 23.58
CA TYR A 139 18.49 9.35 25.02
C TYR A 139 19.86 9.21 25.70
N GLY A 140 20.75 8.40 25.13
CA GLY A 140 22.10 8.19 25.66
C GLY A 140 22.92 9.48 25.69
N ILE A 141 22.79 10.35 24.68
CA ILE A 141 23.44 11.66 24.65
C ILE A 141 22.87 12.58 25.73
N GLN A 142 21.54 12.68 25.86
CA GLN A 142 20.90 13.57 26.83
C GLN A 142 21.19 13.17 28.28
N GLN A 143 21.21 11.87 28.57
CA GLN A 143 21.53 11.32 29.89
C GLN A 143 23.04 11.21 30.16
N LYS A 144 23.90 11.64 29.21
CA LYS A 144 25.37 11.50 29.28
C LYS A 144 25.79 10.06 29.62
N ALA A 145 25.09 9.08 29.05
CA ALA A 145 25.29 7.67 29.34
C ALA A 145 26.67 7.20 28.88
N GLY A 146 27.31 6.33 29.67
CA GLY A 146 28.60 5.75 29.36
C GLY A 146 28.58 4.71 28.23
N ILE A 147 29.76 4.24 27.81
CA ILE A 147 29.92 3.26 26.72
C ILE A 147 29.12 1.95 26.95
N LEU A 148 28.93 1.56 28.22
CA LEU A 148 28.20 0.35 28.59
C LEU A 148 26.72 0.41 28.17
N PHE A 149 26.09 1.58 28.24
CA PHE A 149 24.71 1.78 27.79
C PHE A 149 24.56 1.47 26.30
N TYR A 150 25.47 1.98 25.47
CA TYR A 150 25.45 1.75 24.02
C TYR A 150 25.73 0.28 23.67
N LEU A 151 26.61 -0.39 24.42
CA LEU A 151 26.87 -1.82 24.24
C LEU A 151 25.62 -2.66 24.52
N TYR A 152 24.91 -2.36 25.62
CA TYR A 152 23.66 -3.01 25.98
C TYR A 152 22.59 -2.73 24.93
N GLY A 153 22.47 -1.48 24.50
CA GLY A 153 21.55 -1.07 23.44
C GLY A 153 21.78 -1.81 22.12
N LEU A 154 23.05 -1.99 21.70
CA LEU A 154 23.40 -2.74 20.50
C LEU A 154 22.98 -4.21 20.61
N ILE A 155 23.25 -4.85 21.75
CA ILE A 155 22.83 -6.25 21.99
C ILE A 155 21.30 -6.33 21.94
N ILE A 156 20.60 -5.38 22.56
CA ILE A 156 19.14 -5.34 22.52
C ILE A 156 18.64 -5.20 21.09
N THR A 157 19.20 -4.29 20.29
CA THR A 157 18.86 -4.12 18.87
C THR A 157 18.99 -5.43 18.07
N VAL A 158 20.00 -6.24 18.35
CA VAL A 158 20.21 -7.54 17.69
C VAL A 158 19.12 -8.56 18.05
N PHE A 159 18.69 -8.62 19.31
CA PHE A 159 17.71 -9.62 19.78
C PHE A 159 16.26 -9.14 19.72
N LEU A 160 16.02 -7.81 19.67
CA LEU A 160 14.70 -7.18 19.65
C LEU A 160 13.74 -7.75 18.60
N PRO A 161 14.12 -7.97 17.32
CA PRO A 161 13.18 -8.46 16.32
C PRO A 161 12.78 -9.93 16.52
N ILE A 162 13.53 -10.72 17.32
CA ILE A 162 13.35 -12.17 17.38
C ILE A 162 11.99 -12.55 17.94
N VAL A 163 11.61 -12.02 19.11
CA VAL A 163 10.33 -12.37 19.75
C VAL A 163 9.12 -11.93 18.91
N PRO A 164 9.04 -10.67 18.43
CA PRO A 164 7.99 -10.25 17.50
C PRO A 164 7.88 -11.12 16.26
N LEU A 165 9.02 -11.46 15.62
CA LEU A 165 9.02 -12.31 14.42
C LEU A 165 8.62 -13.74 14.71
N VAL A 166 9.00 -14.30 15.86
CA VAL A 166 8.54 -15.64 16.27
C VAL A 166 7.03 -15.67 16.40
N LEU A 167 6.43 -14.66 17.04
CA LEU A 167 4.97 -14.55 17.18
C LEU A 167 4.29 -14.41 15.82
N ALA A 168 4.83 -13.55 14.94
CA ALA A 168 4.33 -13.39 13.58
C ALA A 168 4.44 -14.69 12.78
N ALA A 169 5.57 -15.41 12.89
CA ALA A 169 5.78 -16.67 12.20
C ALA A 169 4.84 -17.76 12.70
N PHE A 170 4.62 -17.82 14.01
CA PHE A 170 3.68 -18.75 14.61
C PHE A 170 2.25 -18.50 14.12
N LEU A 171 1.80 -17.24 14.14
CA LEU A 171 0.50 -16.83 13.62
C LEU A 171 0.35 -17.22 12.15
N VAL A 172 1.32 -16.85 11.30
CA VAL A 172 1.28 -17.14 9.87
C VAL A 172 1.25 -18.66 9.62
N MET A 173 2.10 -19.44 10.30
CA MET A 173 2.11 -20.89 10.14
C MET A 173 0.80 -21.55 10.57
N LEU A 174 0.16 -21.07 11.64
CA LEU A 174 -1.16 -21.54 12.06
C LEU A 174 -2.25 -21.20 11.04
N VAL A 175 -2.28 -19.96 10.55
CA VAL A 175 -3.26 -19.53 9.55
C VAL A 175 -3.10 -20.31 8.26
N MET A 176 -1.86 -20.49 7.78
CA MET A 176 -1.54 -21.22 6.56
C MET A 176 -1.82 -22.72 6.67
N ARG A 177 -1.82 -23.28 7.89
CA ARG A 177 -2.22 -24.67 8.12
C ARG A 177 -3.71 -24.89 7.84
N VAL A 178 -4.55 -23.91 8.19
CA VAL A 178 -6.02 -24.01 8.09
C VAL A 178 -6.52 -23.44 6.76
N THR A 179 -5.81 -22.47 6.20
CA THR A 179 -6.28 -21.66 5.08
C THR A 179 -5.24 -21.61 3.98
N ASN A 180 -5.62 -21.98 2.76
CA ASN A 180 -4.79 -21.70 1.59
C ASN A 180 -4.93 -20.22 1.21
N LEU A 181 -4.07 -19.39 1.80
CA LEU A 181 -3.96 -17.96 1.45
C LEU A 181 -3.05 -17.71 0.22
N GLY A 182 -2.44 -18.75 -0.34
CA GLY A 182 -1.62 -18.64 -1.57
C GLY A 182 -2.40 -17.99 -2.72
N ARG A 183 -3.68 -18.37 -2.87
CA ARG A 183 -4.60 -17.76 -3.85
C ARG A 183 -4.84 -16.26 -3.66
N TYR A 184 -4.61 -15.73 -2.46
CA TYR A 184 -4.84 -14.33 -2.10
C TYR A 184 -3.53 -13.57 -1.86
N ARG A 185 -2.39 -14.11 -2.30
CA ARG A 185 -1.07 -13.48 -2.14
C ARG A 185 -1.07 -12.00 -2.45
N GLU A 186 -1.61 -11.62 -3.61
CA GLU A 186 -1.63 -10.23 -4.04
C GLU A 186 -2.59 -9.38 -3.19
N MET A 187 -3.72 -9.94 -2.74
CA MET A 187 -4.66 -9.22 -1.86
C MET A 187 -4.03 -8.93 -0.51
N LEU A 188 -3.24 -9.87 0.01
CA LEU A 188 -2.52 -9.70 1.27
C LEU A 188 -1.39 -8.66 1.16
N LYS A 189 -0.72 -8.56 0.01
CA LYS A 189 0.25 -7.47 -0.24
C LYS A 189 -0.41 -6.10 -0.19
N ILE A 190 -1.59 -5.95 -0.81
CA ILE A 190 -2.33 -4.67 -0.78
C ILE A 190 -2.96 -4.40 0.57
N GLY A 191 -3.51 -5.42 1.25
CA GLY A 191 -3.96 -5.30 2.62
C GLY A 191 -2.84 -4.84 3.55
N GLY A 192 -1.62 -5.36 3.37
CA GLY A 192 -0.44 -4.90 4.08
C GLY A 192 -0.03 -3.47 3.74
N GLY A 193 -0.07 -3.09 2.45
CA GLY A 193 0.17 -1.71 2.03
C GLY A 193 -0.85 -0.72 2.61
N LEU A 194 -2.13 -1.08 2.57
CA LEU A 194 -3.23 -0.29 3.12
C LEU A 194 -3.13 -0.18 4.65
N LEU A 195 -2.80 -1.28 5.33
CA LEU A 195 -2.58 -1.28 6.77
C LEU A 195 -1.36 -0.44 7.16
N SER A 196 -0.27 -0.51 6.38
CA SER A 196 0.91 0.33 6.58
C SER A 196 0.58 1.81 6.42
N PHE A 197 -0.21 2.16 5.40
CA PHE A 197 -0.72 3.52 5.22
C PHE A 197 -1.63 3.94 6.38
N ALA A 198 -2.58 3.09 6.77
CA ALA A 198 -3.48 3.36 7.88
C ALA A 198 -2.70 3.62 9.18
N LEU A 199 -1.67 2.80 9.47
CA LEU A 199 -0.76 3.03 10.60
C LEU A 199 -0.01 4.36 10.46
N GLY A 200 0.51 4.69 9.28
CA GLY A 200 1.18 5.97 9.02
C GLY A 200 0.26 7.17 9.28
N VAL A 201 -0.99 7.10 8.82
CA VAL A 201 -2.02 8.12 9.07
C VAL A 201 -2.42 8.18 10.54
N SER A 202 -2.62 7.03 11.20
CA SER A 202 -2.91 6.98 12.63
C SER A 202 -1.78 7.58 13.45
N ILE A 203 -0.51 7.33 13.09
CA ILE A 203 0.65 7.97 13.72
C ILE A 203 0.60 9.48 13.45
N ASN A 204 0.32 9.93 12.23
CA ASN A 204 0.24 11.36 11.92
C ASN A 204 -0.85 12.07 12.76
N PHE A 205 -2.05 11.50 12.86
CA PHE A 205 -3.11 12.02 13.72
C PHE A 205 -2.74 11.96 15.21
N PHE A 206 -2.06 10.90 15.64
CA PHE A 206 -1.55 10.80 17.01
C PHE A 206 -0.52 11.90 17.28
N LEU A 207 0.37 12.19 16.33
CA LEU A 207 1.35 13.29 16.42
C LEU A 207 0.69 14.66 16.51
N GLN A 208 -0.36 14.92 15.74
CA GLN A 208 -1.12 16.18 15.83
C GLN A 208 -1.76 16.40 17.21
N ARG A 209 -2.03 15.33 17.97
CA ARG A 209 -2.51 15.48 19.36
C ARG A 209 -1.42 16.00 20.29
N PHE A 210 -0.13 15.84 19.98
CA PHE A 210 0.95 16.40 20.80
C PHE A 210 1.07 17.92 20.69
N ASP A 211 0.53 18.54 19.64
CA ASP A 211 0.48 20.01 19.55
C ASP A 211 -0.45 20.62 20.63
N THR A 212 -1.34 19.83 21.22
CA THR A 212 -2.31 20.26 22.27
C THR A 212 -2.12 19.58 23.63
N ILE A 213 -1.12 18.70 23.80
CA ILE A 213 -0.87 18.03 25.08
C ILE A 213 -0.15 19.00 26.03
N THR A 214 -0.82 19.36 27.14
CA THR A 214 -0.15 20.03 28.26
C THR A 214 0.63 19.01 29.11
N PRO A 215 1.67 19.43 29.87
CA PRO A 215 2.42 18.54 30.76
C PRO A 215 1.54 17.77 31.76
N GLU A 216 0.42 18.35 32.20
CA GLU A 216 -0.55 17.72 33.10
C GLU A 216 -1.32 16.58 32.42
N MET A 217 -1.69 16.74 31.15
CA MET A 217 -2.34 15.69 30.36
C MET A 217 -1.37 14.53 30.09
N LEU A 218 -0.10 14.83 29.82
CA LEU A 218 0.95 13.82 29.66
C LEU A 218 1.15 13.01 30.96
N GLN A 219 1.15 13.68 32.11
CA GLN A 219 1.25 13.03 33.42
C GLN A 219 0.04 12.12 33.71
N GLN A 220 -1.18 12.58 33.41
CA GLN A 220 -2.39 11.76 33.56
C GLN A 220 -2.39 10.55 32.62
N MET A 221 -1.93 10.71 31.38
CA MET A 221 -1.74 9.59 30.47
C MET A 221 -0.83 8.57 31.12
N ILE A 222 0.38 8.93 31.56
CA ILE A 222 1.35 7.94 32.08
C ILE A 222 0.88 7.25 33.38
N LEU A 223 0.16 7.96 34.24
CA LEU A 223 -0.39 7.41 35.50
C LEU A 223 -1.58 6.48 35.31
N ASP A 224 -2.26 6.53 34.16
CA ASP A 224 -3.36 5.62 33.87
C ASP A 224 -2.82 4.23 33.48
N ASP A 225 -2.98 3.26 34.37
CA ASP A 225 -2.53 1.86 34.21
C ASP A 225 -3.23 1.14 33.02
N ARG A 226 -4.21 1.81 32.39
CA ARG A 226 -4.87 1.39 31.15
C ARG A 226 -4.16 1.82 29.87
N ASN A 227 -2.98 2.42 29.96
CA ASN A 227 -2.21 2.82 28.79
C ASN A 227 -1.95 1.66 27.81
N ALA A 228 -2.32 1.86 26.55
CA ALA A 228 -2.10 0.90 25.48
C ALA A 228 -0.61 0.51 25.34
N LEU A 229 0.31 1.45 25.58
CA LEU A 229 1.75 1.22 25.54
C LEU A 229 2.25 0.36 26.72
N SER A 230 1.69 0.54 27.92
CA SER A 230 1.95 -0.34 29.08
C SER A 230 1.39 -1.74 28.84
N MET A 231 0.20 -1.86 28.23
CA MET A 231 -0.37 -3.15 27.84
C MET A 231 0.47 -3.88 26.78
N LEU A 232 1.03 -3.17 25.80
CA LEU A 232 1.93 -3.76 24.80
C LEU A 232 3.17 -4.38 25.45
N GLN A 233 3.75 -3.70 26.45
CA GLN A 233 4.94 -4.15 27.16
C GLN A 233 4.67 -5.31 28.13
N THR A 234 3.53 -5.29 28.81
CA THR A 234 3.19 -6.27 29.86
C THR A 234 2.53 -7.54 29.30
N ARG A 235 1.74 -7.43 28.22
CA ARG A 235 0.91 -8.54 27.72
C ARG A 235 1.38 -9.13 26.39
N LEU A 236 1.78 -8.28 25.43
CA LEU A 236 2.09 -8.73 24.07
C LEU A 236 3.57 -9.06 23.88
N PHE A 237 4.47 -8.25 24.43
CA PHE A 237 5.92 -8.44 24.32
C PHE A 237 6.60 -8.41 25.69
N PRO A 238 6.41 -9.43 26.55
CA PRO A 238 6.96 -9.45 27.91
C PRO A 238 8.49 -9.39 27.94
N SER A 239 9.17 -9.75 26.84
CA SER A 239 10.62 -9.60 26.70
C SER A 239 11.09 -8.14 26.76
N VAL A 240 10.26 -7.18 26.31
CA VAL A 240 10.59 -5.75 26.29
C VAL A 240 10.87 -5.20 27.68
N GLN A 241 10.19 -5.70 28.71
CA GLN A 241 10.41 -5.26 30.09
C GLN A 241 11.83 -5.55 30.58
N TRP A 242 12.38 -6.71 30.20
CA TRP A 242 13.73 -7.11 30.57
C TRP A 242 14.78 -6.28 29.82
N ALA A 243 14.54 -5.99 28.54
CA ALA A 243 15.37 -5.07 27.76
C ALA A 243 15.38 -3.66 28.39
N LEU A 244 14.22 -3.12 28.77
CA LEU A 244 14.12 -1.82 29.45
C LEU A 244 14.89 -1.80 30.77
N LYS A 245 14.66 -2.77 31.65
CA LYS A 245 15.35 -2.85 32.95
C LYS A 245 16.86 -3.00 32.80
N SER A 246 17.33 -3.62 31.71
CA SER A 246 18.76 -3.71 31.41
C SER A 246 19.36 -2.37 31.00
N LEU A 247 18.63 -1.54 30.24
CA LEU A 247 19.08 -0.21 29.83
C LEU A 247 19.01 0.82 30.95
N ILE A 248 18.01 0.74 31.83
CA ILE A 248 17.90 1.67 32.97
C ILE A 248 18.96 1.37 34.03
N ASN A 249 19.21 0.09 34.32
CA ASN A 249 20.15 -0.34 35.37
C ASN A 249 21.49 -0.83 34.80
N PHE A 250 21.98 -0.24 33.71
CA PHE A 250 23.14 -0.75 32.96
C PHE A 250 24.45 -0.80 33.77
N GLU A 251 24.56 0.02 34.82
CA GLU A 251 25.73 0.08 35.71
C GLU A 251 25.71 -0.97 36.82
N ILE A 252 24.54 -1.56 37.10
CA ILE A 252 24.34 -2.50 38.21
C ILE A 252 24.38 -3.93 37.65
N ALA A 253 24.86 -4.90 38.45
CA ALA A 253 24.84 -6.32 38.08
C ALA A 253 23.43 -6.85 37.71
N SER A 254 22.38 -6.21 38.22
CA SER A 254 20.99 -6.47 37.83
C SER A 254 20.73 -6.15 36.36
N GLY A 255 21.38 -5.13 35.78
CA GLY A 255 21.30 -4.79 34.37
C GLY A 255 21.79 -5.92 33.47
N LEU A 256 22.96 -6.47 33.76
CA LEU A 256 23.53 -7.62 33.03
C LEU A 256 22.62 -8.84 33.13
N THR A 257 22.09 -9.12 34.32
CA THR A 257 21.17 -10.24 34.54
C THR A 257 19.90 -10.09 33.69
N ASN A 258 19.33 -8.89 33.63
CA ASN A 258 18.15 -8.61 32.81
C ASN A 258 18.44 -8.75 31.30
N LEU A 259 19.63 -8.33 30.85
CA LEU A 259 20.07 -8.50 29.47
C LEU A 259 20.19 -9.99 29.09
N LEU A 260 20.77 -10.80 29.98
CA LEU A 260 20.89 -12.24 29.77
C LEU A 260 19.52 -12.93 29.75
N ILE A 261 18.59 -12.54 30.63
CA ILE A 261 17.21 -13.02 30.61
C ILE A 261 16.54 -12.66 29.29
N PHE A 262 16.70 -11.42 28.81
CA PHE A 262 16.15 -10.98 27.53
C PHE A 262 16.69 -11.81 26.34
N ALA A 263 18.00 -12.01 26.28
CA ALA A 263 18.63 -12.82 25.23
C ALA A 263 18.20 -14.30 25.31
N ALA A 264 18.11 -14.85 26.52
CA ALA A 264 17.66 -16.23 26.75
C ALA A 264 16.20 -16.44 26.34
N LEU A 265 15.31 -15.50 26.67
CA LEU A 265 13.90 -15.55 26.24
C LEU A 265 13.77 -15.48 24.71
N SER A 266 14.54 -14.61 24.05
CA SER A 266 14.57 -14.52 22.59
C SER A 266 15.08 -15.82 21.94
N ALA A 267 16.14 -16.41 22.49
CA ALA A 267 16.67 -17.69 22.02
C ALA A 267 15.67 -18.84 22.25
N ALA A 268 15.03 -18.89 23.42
CA ALA A 268 14.00 -19.88 23.72
C ALA A 268 12.80 -19.77 22.78
N ALA A 269 12.32 -18.55 22.52
CA ALA A 269 11.25 -18.30 21.55
C ALA A 269 11.60 -18.83 20.15
N PHE A 270 12.83 -18.60 19.69
CA PHE A 270 13.31 -19.13 18.42
C PHE A 270 13.36 -20.66 18.41
N LEU A 271 13.81 -21.31 19.49
CA LEU A 271 13.81 -22.77 19.57
C LEU A 271 12.39 -23.36 19.54
N VAL A 272 11.44 -22.71 20.22
CA VAL A 272 10.01 -23.09 20.18
C VAL A 272 9.49 -22.97 18.74
N LEU A 273 9.84 -21.91 18.01
CA LEU A 273 9.47 -21.77 16.60
C LEU A 273 9.97 -22.94 15.75
N LEU A 274 11.23 -23.34 15.91
CA LEU A 274 11.83 -24.45 15.16
C LEU A 274 11.12 -25.79 15.44
N PHE A 275 10.70 -26.00 16.69
CA PHE A 275 9.91 -27.18 17.06
C PHE A 275 8.55 -27.19 16.35
N PHE A 276 7.81 -26.07 16.37
CA PHE A 276 6.52 -25.97 15.67
C PHE A 276 6.64 -26.04 14.15
N ALA A 277 7.74 -25.52 13.58
CA ALA A 277 8.03 -25.64 12.16
C ALA A 277 8.09 -27.10 11.70
N GLU A 278 8.67 -28.00 12.50
CA GLU A 278 8.74 -29.43 12.21
C GLU A 278 7.35 -30.08 12.13
N LEU A 279 6.38 -29.57 12.90
CA LEU A 279 5.03 -30.13 12.98
C LEU A 279 4.05 -29.57 11.92
N ILE A 280 4.21 -28.30 11.56
CA ILE A 280 3.16 -27.53 10.86
C ILE A 280 3.58 -27.06 9.46
N TYR A 281 4.87 -26.74 9.24
CA TYR A 281 5.29 -25.98 8.05
C TYR A 281 4.91 -26.65 6.73
N PHE A 282 5.34 -27.90 6.49
CA PHE A 282 5.06 -28.59 5.22
C PHE A 282 3.57 -28.86 4.99
N LYS A 283 2.77 -29.07 6.04
CA LYS A 283 1.31 -29.22 5.91
C LYS A 283 0.67 -27.96 5.35
N GLY A 284 1.15 -26.78 5.76
CA GLY A 284 0.69 -25.51 5.21
C GLY A 284 1.18 -25.24 3.79
N VAL A 285 2.39 -25.69 3.44
CA VAL A 285 2.97 -25.52 2.10
C VAL A 285 2.24 -26.37 1.05
N ILE A 286 2.02 -27.66 1.32
CA ILE A 286 1.40 -28.60 0.37
C ILE A 286 -0.04 -28.19 0.03
N GLY A 287 -0.75 -27.58 0.98
CA GLY A 287 -2.10 -27.05 0.76
C GLY A 287 -2.16 -25.88 -0.24
N ILE A 288 -1.03 -25.24 -0.58
CA ILE A 288 -0.94 -24.15 -1.57
C ILE A 288 -0.91 -24.69 -3.00
N SER A 289 -0.14 -25.76 -3.24
CA SER A 289 0.03 -26.38 -4.56
C SER A 289 -1.22 -27.11 -5.05
N GLU A 290 -2.12 -27.49 -4.14
CA GLU A 290 -3.42 -28.06 -4.51
C GLU A 290 -4.41 -26.93 -4.82
N SER A 291 -4.46 -26.47 -6.07
CA SER A 291 -5.54 -25.60 -6.53
C SER A 291 -6.84 -26.41 -6.57
N GLY A 292 -7.56 -26.44 -5.45
CA GLY A 292 -8.86 -27.08 -5.33
C GLY A 292 -9.89 -26.38 -6.23
N SER A 293 -9.98 -26.80 -7.49
CA SER A 293 -11.09 -26.45 -8.36
C SER A 293 -12.35 -27.11 -7.81
N ARG A 294 -13.17 -26.37 -7.06
CA ARG A 294 -14.54 -26.78 -6.76
C ARG A 294 -15.31 -26.76 -8.08
N ARG A 295 -15.30 -27.89 -8.80
CA ARG A 295 -16.14 -28.09 -9.99
C ARG A 295 -17.60 -28.07 -9.56
N HIS A 296 -18.27 -26.95 -9.78
CA HIS A 296 -19.72 -26.88 -9.63
C HIS A 296 -20.36 -27.48 -10.88
N ARG A 297 -21.10 -28.58 -10.72
CA ARG A 297 -21.79 -29.25 -11.81
C ARG A 297 -23.07 -28.45 -12.12
N ILE A 298 -23.03 -27.64 -13.17
CA ILE A 298 -24.20 -26.87 -13.61
C ILE A 298 -25.24 -27.85 -14.17
N LYS A 299 -26.45 -27.85 -13.60
CA LYS A 299 -27.58 -28.65 -14.11
C LYS A 299 -28.19 -27.99 -15.35
N ALA A 300 -28.61 -28.78 -16.34
CA ALA A 300 -29.13 -28.31 -17.63
C ALA A 300 -30.29 -27.30 -17.47
N ASP A 301 -31.17 -27.50 -16.49
CA ASP A 301 -32.33 -26.63 -16.22
C ASP A 301 -31.97 -25.23 -15.72
N GLN A 302 -30.72 -25.02 -15.25
CA GLN A 302 -30.24 -23.72 -14.78
C GLN A 302 -29.61 -22.88 -15.91
N VAL A 303 -29.38 -23.47 -17.09
CA VAL A 303 -28.71 -22.79 -18.22
C VAL A 303 -29.57 -21.68 -18.81
N GLY A 304 -30.90 -21.88 -18.88
CA GLY A 304 -31.83 -20.89 -19.42
C GLY A 304 -31.91 -19.58 -18.61
N GLY A 305 -31.70 -19.63 -17.29
CA GLY A 305 -31.62 -18.44 -16.43
C GLY A 305 -30.25 -17.74 -16.44
N LEU A 306 -29.20 -18.46 -16.89
CA LEU A 306 -27.83 -17.95 -16.97
C LEU A 306 -27.55 -17.21 -18.29
N VAL A 307 -28.33 -17.46 -19.35
CA VAL A 307 -28.16 -16.86 -20.68
C VAL A 307 -29.23 -15.78 -20.89
N LYS A 308 -28.89 -14.53 -20.54
CA LYS A 308 -29.72 -13.36 -20.89
C LYS A 308 -29.24 -12.75 -22.19
N GLN A 309 -30.16 -12.49 -23.13
CA GLN A 309 -29.84 -11.69 -24.32
C GLN A 309 -29.45 -10.26 -23.89
N ARG A 310 -28.30 -9.80 -24.39
CA ARG A 310 -27.72 -8.49 -24.10
C ARG A 310 -27.17 -7.91 -25.39
N THR A 311 -26.99 -6.60 -25.45
CA THR A 311 -26.31 -5.98 -26.59
C THR A 311 -24.85 -6.45 -26.66
N PRO A 312 -24.24 -6.49 -27.86
CA PRO A 312 -22.86 -6.96 -28.02
C PRO A 312 -21.85 -6.18 -27.14
N ILE A 313 -21.94 -4.84 -27.13
CA ILE A 313 -21.08 -3.96 -26.33
C ILE A 313 -21.25 -4.25 -24.83
N LEU A 314 -22.48 -4.37 -24.34
CA LEU A 314 -22.73 -4.64 -22.91
C LEU A 314 -22.21 -6.04 -22.51
N SER A 315 -22.35 -7.02 -23.39
CA SER A 315 -21.85 -8.38 -23.16
C SER A 315 -20.33 -8.39 -23.02
N TYR A 316 -19.64 -7.66 -23.90
CA TYR A 316 -18.18 -7.58 -23.88
C TYR A 316 -17.65 -6.70 -22.75
N LEU A 317 -18.33 -5.60 -22.42
CA LEU A 317 -18.05 -4.80 -21.22
C LEU A 317 -18.16 -5.66 -19.94
N LEU A 318 -19.20 -6.47 -19.82
CA LEU A 318 -19.40 -7.34 -18.65
C LEU A 318 -18.39 -8.50 -18.62
N LEU A 319 -17.90 -8.95 -19.77
CA LEU A 319 -16.79 -9.88 -19.86
C LEU A 319 -15.50 -9.24 -19.33
N GLU A 320 -15.14 -8.04 -19.81
CA GLU A 320 -13.98 -7.27 -19.35
C GLU A 320 -14.01 -7.03 -17.85
N MET A 321 -15.13 -6.53 -17.32
CA MET A 321 -15.28 -6.30 -15.88
C MET A 321 -15.18 -7.61 -15.09
N LYS A 322 -15.68 -8.72 -15.63
CA LYS A 322 -15.56 -10.03 -14.98
C LYS A 322 -14.11 -10.53 -14.98
N ILE A 323 -13.35 -10.33 -16.05
CA ILE A 323 -11.91 -10.68 -16.11
C ILE A 323 -11.16 -9.84 -15.08
N LEU A 324 -11.37 -8.52 -15.05
CA LEU A 324 -10.76 -7.61 -14.09
C LEU A 324 -11.03 -8.03 -12.64
N ILE A 325 -12.27 -8.42 -12.29
CA ILE A 325 -12.63 -8.82 -10.92
C ILE A 325 -12.13 -10.22 -10.58
N ARG A 326 -12.15 -11.16 -11.54
CA ARG A 326 -11.81 -12.57 -11.27
C ARG A 326 -10.31 -12.82 -11.24
N THR A 327 -9.53 -12.02 -11.96
CA THR A 327 -8.08 -12.12 -11.97
C THR A 327 -7.51 -11.27 -10.85
N PRO A 328 -6.92 -11.86 -9.78
CA PRO A 328 -6.51 -11.11 -8.60
C PRO A 328 -5.54 -9.98 -8.92
N ILE A 329 -4.57 -10.21 -9.80
CA ILE A 329 -3.57 -9.22 -10.19
C ILE A 329 -4.23 -8.00 -10.86
N TYR A 330 -5.21 -8.22 -11.74
CA TYR A 330 -5.94 -7.15 -12.42
C TYR A 330 -6.86 -6.41 -11.46
N PHE A 331 -7.59 -7.14 -10.62
CA PHE A 331 -8.46 -6.54 -9.61
C PHE A 331 -7.68 -5.56 -8.74
N LEU A 332 -6.50 -5.98 -8.32
CA LEU A 332 -5.69 -5.25 -7.37
C LEU A 332 -4.95 -4.05 -7.96
N ASN A 333 -4.40 -4.18 -9.16
CA ASN A 333 -3.60 -3.10 -9.77
C ASN A 333 -4.46 -2.18 -10.65
N CYS A 334 -5.61 -2.64 -11.12
CA CYS A 334 -6.47 -1.88 -12.02
C CYS A 334 -7.77 -1.41 -11.36
N VAL A 335 -8.43 -2.25 -10.55
CA VAL A 335 -9.74 -1.91 -9.94
C VAL A 335 -9.57 -1.22 -8.59
N VAL A 336 -8.88 -1.85 -7.64
CA VAL A 336 -8.74 -1.38 -6.25
C VAL A 336 -8.12 0.01 -6.17
N ILE A 337 -7.17 0.33 -7.06
CA ILE A 337 -6.49 1.64 -7.08
C ILE A 337 -7.47 2.82 -7.25
N ASN A 338 -8.59 2.64 -7.96
CA ASN A 338 -9.63 3.67 -8.10
C ASN A 338 -10.36 3.97 -6.78
N PHE A 339 -10.29 3.06 -5.81
CA PHE A 339 -11.00 3.15 -4.52
C PHE A 339 -10.08 3.51 -3.35
N VAL A 340 -8.76 3.56 -3.57
CA VAL A 340 -7.78 3.93 -2.53
C VAL A 340 -7.99 5.36 -2.05
N TRP A 341 -8.17 6.32 -2.97
CA TRP A 341 -8.40 7.73 -2.61
C TRP A 341 -9.72 7.98 -1.86
N PRO A 342 -10.88 7.46 -2.32
CA PRO A 342 -12.11 7.50 -1.53
C PRO A 342 -11.96 6.91 -0.13
N LEU A 343 -11.26 5.78 -0.03
CA LEU A 343 -11.01 5.14 1.27
C LEU A 343 -10.18 6.05 2.18
N PHE A 344 -9.16 6.73 1.67
CA PHE A 344 -8.37 7.69 2.45
C PHE A 344 -9.19 8.88 2.93
N LEU A 345 -10.10 9.41 2.10
CA LEU A 345 -11.02 10.47 2.51
C LEU A 345 -11.91 9.99 3.67
N ILE A 346 -12.50 8.80 3.53
CA ILE A 346 -13.37 8.21 4.55
C ILE A 346 -12.60 7.95 5.85
N MET A 347 -11.38 7.42 5.77
CA MET A 347 -10.52 7.21 6.95
C MET A 347 -10.18 8.55 7.60
N GLY A 348 -9.83 9.58 6.84
CA GLY A 348 -9.56 10.92 7.38
C GLY A 348 -10.72 11.47 8.23
N LEU A 349 -11.97 11.20 7.82
CA LEU A 349 -13.17 11.59 8.56
C LEU A 349 -13.35 10.81 9.88
N PHE A 350 -13.08 9.50 9.88
CA PHE A 350 -13.28 8.66 11.07
C PHE A 350 -12.13 8.77 12.10
N PHE A 351 -10.93 9.16 11.66
CA PHE A 351 -9.74 9.23 12.52
C PHE A 351 -9.44 10.64 13.05
N SER A 352 -10.12 11.69 12.55
CA SER A 352 -10.17 12.97 13.25
C SER A 352 -10.90 12.80 14.59
N SER A 353 -10.26 13.14 15.71
CA SER A 353 -10.88 13.12 17.04
C SER A 353 -12.05 14.11 17.14
N ASN A 354 -13.01 13.90 18.04
CA ASN A 354 -14.22 14.74 18.23
C ASN A 354 -13.97 16.27 18.26
N GLU A 355 -12.83 16.77 18.75
CA GLU A 355 -12.50 18.21 18.70
C GLU A 355 -11.92 18.65 17.33
N ALA A 356 -11.21 17.76 16.65
CA ALA A 356 -10.75 17.94 15.28
C ALA A 356 -11.86 17.68 14.25
N GLU A 357 -12.89 16.89 14.58
CA GLU A 357 -14.13 16.74 13.80
C GLU A 357 -14.89 18.05 13.78
N VAL A 358 -15.05 18.72 14.93
CA VAL A 358 -15.66 20.05 14.97
C VAL A 358 -14.84 21.03 14.14
N GLY A 359 -13.51 21.06 14.29
CA GLY A 359 -12.64 21.93 13.49
C GLY A 359 -12.60 21.60 11.99
N PHE A 360 -12.65 20.33 11.60
CA PHE A 360 -12.65 19.91 10.19
C PHE A 360 -14.01 20.13 9.53
N VAL A 361 -15.11 19.75 10.20
CA VAL A 361 -16.48 19.98 9.72
C VAL A 361 -16.82 21.47 9.73
N GLU A 362 -16.33 22.26 10.68
CA GLU A 362 -16.47 23.72 10.70
C GLU A 362 -15.64 24.37 9.59
N ARG A 363 -14.39 23.92 9.35
CA ARG A 363 -13.58 24.32 8.18
C ARG A 363 -14.18 23.88 6.85
N LEU A 364 -14.92 22.77 6.78
CA LEU A 364 -15.69 22.39 5.60
C LEU A 364 -17.01 23.18 5.51
N GLY A 365 -17.58 23.59 6.64
CA GLY A 365 -18.75 24.44 6.73
C GLY A 365 -18.48 25.87 6.28
N THR A 366 -17.29 26.42 6.56
CA THR A 366 -16.86 27.70 5.98
C THR A 366 -16.69 27.61 4.45
N LEU A 367 -16.26 26.46 3.92
CA LEU A 367 -16.22 26.23 2.46
C LEU A 367 -17.63 26.31 1.82
N SER A 368 -18.69 25.99 2.56
CA SER A 368 -20.08 26.10 2.07
C SER A 368 -20.47 27.55 1.73
N GLY A 369 -20.04 28.51 2.55
CA GLY A 369 -20.25 29.95 2.31
C GLY A 369 -19.36 30.48 1.19
N ILE A 370 -18.13 30.01 1.14
CA ILE A 370 -17.14 30.36 0.11
C ILE A 370 -17.56 29.84 -1.28
N LEU A 371 -18.20 28.67 -1.37
CA LEU A 371 -18.72 28.12 -2.63
C LEU A 371 -19.93 28.88 -3.19
N GLN A 372 -20.50 29.83 -2.45
CA GLN A 372 -21.53 30.73 -2.97
C GLN A 372 -20.93 31.86 -3.82
N GLU A 373 -19.65 32.17 -3.63
CA GLU A 373 -18.96 33.14 -4.47
C GLU A 373 -18.71 32.56 -5.87
N PRO A 374 -19.25 33.16 -6.95
CA PRO A 374 -19.18 32.59 -8.30
C PRO A 374 -17.75 32.33 -8.80
N GLU A 375 -16.80 33.21 -8.45
CA GLU A 375 -15.38 33.07 -8.81
C GLU A 375 -14.74 31.87 -8.10
N ILE A 376 -14.96 31.73 -6.79
CA ILE A 376 -14.38 30.63 -6.02
C ILE A 376 -15.02 29.29 -6.42
N ALA A 377 -16.33 29.26 -6.68
CA ALA A 377 -17.00 28.10 -7.25
C ALA A 377 -16.38 27.70 -8.59
N GLY A 378 -16.08 28.67 -9.47
CA GLY A 378 -15.39 28.42 -10.74
C GLY A 378 -13.98 27.84 -10.56
N ILE A 379 -13.23 28.33 -9.56
CA ILE A 379 -11.91 27.79 -9.20
C ILE A 379 -12.03 26.35 -8.70
N VAL A 380 -12.93 26.07 -7.76
CA VAL A 380 -13.14 24.72 -7.22
C VAL A 380 -13.59 23.76 -8.33
N PHE A 381 -14.47 24.19 -9.22
CA PHE A 381 -14.92 23.39 -10.37
C PHE A 381 -13.73 22.97 -11.25
N GLY A 382 -12.89 23.93 -11.65
CA GLY A 382 -11.72 23.65 -12.49
C GLY A 382 -10.69 22.74 -11.81
N VAL A 383 -10.47 22.92 -10.50
CA VAL A 383 -9.59 22.05 -9.71
C VAL A 383 -10.13 20.63 -9.63
N VAL A 384 -11.42 20.45 -9.30
CA VAL A 384 -12.04 19.12 -9.22
C VAL A 384 -12.03 18.42 -10.57
N LEU A 385 -12.25 19.16 -11.67
CA LEU A 385 -12.17 18.61 -13.02
C LEU A 385 -10.74 18.16 -13.38
N GLY A 386 -9.73 18.93 -12.99
CA GLY A 386 -8.33 18.53 -13.16
C GLY A 386 -7.97 17.29 -12.34
N ILE A 387 -8.44 17.21 -11.09
CA ILE A 387 -8.29 16.00 -10.25
C ILE A 387 -8.99 14.81 -10.90
N ALA A 388 -10.21 14.98 -11.43
CA ALA A 388 -10.94 13.93 -12.11
C ALA A 388 -10.18 13.40 -13.34
N ALA A 389 -9.51 14.26 -14.11
CA ALA A 389 -8.64 13.85 -15.21
C ALA A 389 -7.47 12.99 -14.71
N ILE A 390 -6.78 13.41 -13.65
CA ILE A 390 -5.64 12.68 -13.07
C ILE A 390 -6.10 11.31 -12.55
N LEU A 391 -7.21 11.26 -11.82
CA LEU A 391 -7.76 10.01 -11.30
C LEU A 391 -8.21 9.07 -12.43
N GLY A 392 -8.81 9.61 -13.49
CA GLY A 392 -9.20 8.85 -14.68
C GLY A 392 -8.02 8.19 -15.39
N GLY A 393 -6.92 8.92 -15.62
CA GLY A 393 -5.73 8.37 -16.28
C GLY A 393 -4.77 7.58 -15.39
N SER A 394 -4.97 7.65 -14.07
CA SER A 394 -4.26 6.79 -13.11
C SER A 394 -4.85 5.36 -13.06
N ASN A 395 -5.94 5.10 -13.79
CA ASN A 395 -6.47 3.74 -13.91
C ASN A 395 -5.58 2.91 -14.86
N GLY A 396 -5.23 1.70 -14.41
CA GLY A 396 -4.48 0.76 -15.24
C GLY A 396 -5.36 -0.08 -16.17
N ILE A 397 -6.67 0.19 -16.24
CA ILE A 397 -7.63 -0.63 -16.97
C ILE A 397 -7.52 -0.36 -18.47
N THR A 398 -7.58 0.92 -18.87
CA THR A 398 -7.53 1.31 -20.29
C THR A 398 -6.09 1.25 -20.82
N ALA A 399 -5.12 1.65 -20.01
CA ALA A 399 -3.69 1.63 -20.33
C ALA A 399 -3.07 0.23 -20.50
N THR A 400 -3.83 -0.83 -20.19
CA THR A 400 -3.41 -2.23 -20.38
C THR A 400 -4.49 -3.08 -21.06
N ALA A 401 -5.53 -2.47 -21.64
CA ALA A 401 -6.69 -3.17 -22.16
C ALA A 401 -6.39 -4.13 -23.33
N ILE A 402 -5.38 -3.81 -24.14
CA ILE A 402 -4.86 -4.62 -25.25
C ILE A 402 -3.73 -5.50 -24.75
N SER A 403 -2.83 -4.96 -23.91
CA SER A 403 -1.72 -5.73 -23.32
C SER A 403 -2.21 -6.96 -22.54
N ARG A 404 -3.38 -6.88 -21.87
CA ARG A 404 -3.98 -7.99 -21.11
C ARG A 404 -4.45 -9.17 -21.98
N GLU A 405 -4.57 -9.01 -23.29
CA GLU A 405 -4.90 -10.12 -24.21
C GLU A 405 -3.70 -11.03 -24.48
N GLY A 406 -2.47 -10.51 -24.33
CA GLY A 406 -1.23 -11.27 -24.54
C GLY A 406 -1.01 -11.70 -25.99
N GLN A 407 -0.15 -12.69 -26.21
CA GLN A 407 0.25 -13.16 -27.53
C GLN A 407 -0.90 -13.77 -28.35
N GLN A 408 -1.99 -14.18 -27.69
CA GLN A 408 -3.16 -14.81 -28.31
C GLN A 408 -4.32 -13.82 -28.48
N LEU A 409 -4.05 -12.73 -29.20
CA LEU A 409 -5.01 -11.66 -29.47
C LEU A 409 -6.07 -12.12 -30.49
N TYR A 410 -7.12 -12.83 -30.04
CA TYR A 410 -8.17 -13.44 -30.88
C TYR A 410 -9.35 -12.51 -31.21
N VAL A 411 -9.05 -11.30 -31.66
CA VAL A 411 -10.03 -10.20 -31.78
C VAL A 411 -10.99 -10.40 -32.97
N LYS A 412 -10.58 -11.06 -34.06
CA LYS A 412 -11.42 -11.42 -35.22
C LYS A 412 -12.51 -12.45 -34.90
N HIS A 413 -12.29 -13.30 -33.90
CA HIS A 413 -13.24 -14.36 -33.55
C HIS A 413 -14.46 -13.82 -32.79
N ILE A 414 -14.39 -12.58 -32.30
CA ILE A 414 -15.50 -11.90 -31.66
C ILE A 414 -16.38 -11.29 -32.76
N PRO A 415 -17.67 -11.66 -32.86
CA PRO A 415 -18.58 -11.16 -33.89
C PRO A 415 -19.04 -9.72 -33.60
N MET A 416 -18.08 -8.80 -33.49
CA MET A 416 -18.28 -7.36 -33.24
C MET A 416 -17.28 -6.52 -34.02
N ARG A 417 -17.69 -5.31 -34.38
CA ARG A 417 -16.80 -4.35 -35.06
C ARG A 417 -15.66 -3.96 -34.11
N TYR A 418 -14.45 -3.79 -34.63
CA TYR A 418 -13.29 -3.34 -33.83
C TYR A 418 -13.58 -2.07 -33.01
N GLN A 419 -14.36 -1.13 -33.56
CA GLN A 419 -14.80 0.08 -32.85
C GLN A 419 -15.60 -0.25 -31.59
N GLU A 420 -16.54 -1.18 -31.69
CA GLU A 420 -17.40 -1.60 -30.57
C GLU A 420 -16.58 -2.34 -29.50
N GLN A 421 -15.58 -3.11 -29.94
CA GLN A 421 -14.64 -3.77 -29.04
C GLN A 421 -13.80 -2.76 -28.24
N LEU A 422 -13.24 -1.75 -28.90
CA LEU A 422 -12.48 -0.68 -28.26
C LEU A 422 -13.35 0.15 -27.30
N ILE A 423 -14.59 0.46 -27.69
CA ILE A 423 -15.54 1.17 -26.83
C ILE A 423 -15.87 0.35 -25.58
N ALA A 424 -16.11 -0.95 -25.69
CA ALA A 424 -16.37 -1.81 -24.53
C ALA A 424 -15.18 -1.84 -23.56
N LYS A 425 -13.95 -1.93 -24.08
CA LYS A 425 -12.71 -1.87 -23.30
C LYS A 425 -12.54 -0.52 -22.61
N LEU A 426 -12.78 0.59 -23.32
CA LEU A 426 -12.77 1.94 -22.74
C LEU A 426 -13.77 2.08 -21.59
N LEU A 427 -15.02 1.66 -21.82
CA LEU A 427 -16.09 1.77 -20.83
C LEU A 427 -15.76 0.97 -19.55
N SER A 428 -15.05 -0.15 -19.66
CA SER A 428 -14.64 -0.92 -18.48
C SER A 428 -13.79 -0.09 -17.52
N GLY A 429 -12.86 0.72 -18.04
CA GLY A 429 -12.03 1.61 -17.21
C GLY A 429 -12.82 2.80 -16.66
N VAL A 430 -13.60 3.46 -17.53
CA VAL A 430 -14.40 4.63 -17.14
C VAL A 430 -15.40 4.29 -16.04
N VAL A 431 -16.07 3.13 -16.10
CA VAL A 431 -17.03 2.71 -15.07
C VAL A 431 -16.37 2.58 -13.69
N PHE A 432 -15.20 1.94 -13.60
CA PHE A 432 -14.50 1.78 -12.33
C PHE A 432 -13.92 3.09 -11.79
N SER A 433 -13.32 3.92 -12.65
CA SER A 433 -12.80 5.23 -12.24
C SER A 433 -13.91 6.17 -11.78
N TYR A 434 -15.03 6.18 -12.51
CA TYR A 434 -16.18 7.01 -12.15
C TYR A 434 -16.87 6.51 -10.88
N ALA A 435 -16.96 5.18 -10.67
CA ALA A 435 -17.45 4.62 -9.41
C ALA A 435 -16.58 5.04 -8.22
N GLY A 436 -15.25 5.00 -8.35
CA GLY A 436 -14.33 5.52 -7.33
C GLY A 436 -14.55 7.01 -7.08
N PHE A 437 -14.66 7.81 -8.15
CA PHE A 437 -14.90 9.25 -8.05
C PHE A 437 -16.21 9.62 -7.36
N LEU A 438 -17.31 8.91 -7.67
CA LEU A 438 -18.61 9.11 -7.01
C LEU A 438 -18.52 8.90 -5.49
N LEU A 439 -17.77 7.88 -5.05
CA LEU A 439 -17.54 7.62 -3.63
C LEU A 439 -16.70 8.69 -2.93
N MET A 440 -15.98 9.52 -3.69
CA MET A 440 -15.23 10.66 -3.15
C MET A 440 -16.10 11.93 -3.15
N VAL A 441 -16.72 12.26 -4.29
CA VAL A 441 -17.41 13.54 -4.49
C VAL A 441 -18.75 13.60 -3.77
N ILE A 442 -19.53 12.52 -3.74
CA ILE A 442 -20.86 12.55 -3.10
C ILE A 442 -20.72 12.81 -1.59
N PRO A 443 -19.89 12.08 -0.81
CA PRO A 443 -19.71 12.40 0.59
C PRO A 443 -19.16 13.80 0.81
N ALA A 444 -18.17 14.24 0.01
CA ALA A 444 -17.62 15.58 0.11
C ALA A 444 -18.68 16.67 -0.14
N ALA A 445 -19.52 16.51 -1.15
CA ALA A 445 -20.61 17.44 -1.46
C ALA A 445 -21.64 17.52 -0.33
N VAL A 446 -21.97 16.39 0.30
CA VAL A 446 -22.89 16.34 1.45
C VAL A 446 -22.28 17.03 2.67
N LEU A 447 -21.01 16.76 2.98
CA LEU A 447 -20.31 17.35 4.13
C LEU A 447 -20.14 18.87 4.01
N ILE A 448 -19.81 19.35 2.81
CA ILE A 448 -19.62 20.78 2.53
C ILE A 448 -20.97 21.47 2.25
N LYS A 449 -22.09 20.73 2.23
CA LYS A 449 -23.42 21.24 1.83
C LYS A 449 -23.37 21.99 0.49
N ALA A 450 -22.64 21.43 -0.47
CA ALA A 450 -22.45 22.04 -1.77
C ALA A 450 -23.80 22.19 -2.52
N PRO A 451 -23.99 23.28 -3.30
CA PRO A 451 -25.20 23.43 -4.10
C PRO A 451 -25.41 22.25 -5.05
N VAL A 452 -26.67 21.80 -5.18
CA VAL A 452 -27.02 20.64 -6.01
C VAL A 452 -26.63 20.85 -7.48
N TYR A 453 -26.85 22.05 -8.01
CA TYR A 453 -26.48 22.39 -9.39
C TYR A 453 -24.97 22.25 -9.63
N PHE A 454 -24.16 22.71 -8.67
CA PHE A 454 -22.70 22.64 -8.73
C PHE A 454 -22.23 21.18 -8.75
N THR A 455 -22.81 20.36 -7.87
CA THR A 455 -22.49 18.93 -7.78
C THR A 455 -22.83 18.20 -9.09
N ILE A 456 -23.99 18.48 -9.70
CA ILE A 456 -24.38 17.89 -11.00
C ILE A 456 -23.41 18.30 -12.10
N LEU A 457 -23.02 19.58 -12.17
CA LEU A 457 -22.06 20.09 -13.15
C LEU A 457 -20.70 19.39 -13.01
N VAL A 458 -20.18 19.28 -11.79
CA VAL A 458 -18.92 18.59 -11.49
C VAL A 458 -18.98 17.14 -11.94
N LEU A 459 -20.05 16.41 -11.60
CA LEU A 459 -20.21 15.00 -11.99
C LEU A 459 -20.24 14.83 -13.51
N ALA A 460 -21.03 15.64 -14.21
CA ALA A 460 -21.14 15.57 -15.67
C ALA A 460 -19.82 15.90 -16.38
N ALA A 461 -19.16 16.99 -16.00
CA ALA A 461 -17.89 17.40 -16.60
C ALA A 461 -16.76 16.40 -16.29
N SER A 462 -16.72 15.87 -15.07
CA SER A 462 -15.72 14.89 -14.65
C SER A 462 -15.87 13.56 -15.40
N PHE A 463 -17.08 13.14 -15.75
CA PHE A 463 -17.29 11.98 -16.61
C PHE A 463 -16.60 12.15 -17.97
N ALA A 464 -16.71 13.34 -18.58
CA ALA A 464 -16.03 13.65 -19.84
C ALA A 464 -14.50 13.66 -19.66
N ALA A 465 -13.98 14.19 -18.55
CA ALA A 465 -12.54 14.19 -18.28
C ALA A 465 -11.96 12.78 -18.10
N MET A 466 -12.70 11.90 -17.42
CA MET A 466 -12.33 10.49 -17.28
C MET A 466 -12.46 9.72 -18.60
N LEU A 467 -13.44 10.06 -19.43
CA LEU A 467 -13.58 9.51 -20.76
C LEU A 467 -12.36 9.88 -21.63
N LEU A 468 -11.97 11.17 -21.64
CA LEU A 468 -10.80 11.67 -22.39
C LEU A 468 -9.53 10.92 -22.01
N THR A 469 -9.22 10.87 -20.72
CA THR A 469 -8.01 10.19 -20.20
C THR A 469 -8.08 8.67 -20.37
N GLY A 470 -9.27 8.09 -20.29
CA GLY A 470 -9.52 6.69 -20.65
C GLY A 470 -9.19 6.39 -22.13
N MET A 471 -9.63 7.26 -23.05
CA MET A 471 -9.33 7.13 -24.48
C MET A 471 -7.84 7.28 -24.77
N MET A 472 -7.17 8.21 -24.07
CA MET A 472 -5.73 8.40 -24.14
C MET A 472 -4.97 7.15 -23.68
N GLY A 473 -5.35 6.57 -22.54
CA GLY A 473 -4.75 5.32 -22.06
C GLY A 473 -4.92 4.16 -23.03
N LEU A 474 -6.12 3.99 -23.59
CA LEU A 474 -6.38 2.96 -24.60
C LEU A 474 -5.55 3.18 -25.86
N MET A 475 -5.37 4.44 -26.29
CA MET A 475 -4.55 4.77 -27.46
C MET A 475 -3.08 4.48 -27.22
N ILE A 476 -2.54 4.80 -26.04
CA ILE A 476 -1.16 4.48 -25.65
C ILE A 476 -0.95 2.96 -25.70
N ASP A 477 -1.92 2.19 -25.19
CA ASP A 477 -1.83 0.74 -25.20
C ASP A 477 -1.96 0.13 -26.60
N LEU A 478 -2.76 0.74 -27.49
CA LEU A 478 -2.83 0.36 -28.91
C LEU A 478 -1.54 0.66 -29.68
N LEU A 479 -0.86 1.75 -29.34
CA LEU A 479 0.39 2.16 -29.99
C LEU A 479 1.56 1.26 -29.58
N ASN A 480 1.64 0.90 -28.30
CA ASN A 480 2.75 0.15 -27.72
C ASN A 480 2.27 -1.01 -26.82
N PRO A 481 1.50 -1.98 -27.34
CA PRO A 481 0.97 -3.06 -26.51
C PRO A 481 2.09 -4.00 -26.06
N LYS A 482 2.06 -4.38 -24.79
CA LYS A 482 2.94 -5.42 -24.24
C LYS A 482 2.23 -6.77 -24.35
N LEU A 483 2.33 -7.40 -25.52
CA LEU A 483 1.71 -8.71 -25.79
C LEU A 483 2.57 -9.89 -25.33
N ASP A 484 3.89 -9.71 -25.26
CA ASP A 484 4.81 -10.75 -24.84
C ASP A 484 4.99 -10.74 -23.31
N TRP A 485 4.22 -11.58 -22.63
CA TRP A 485 4.34 -11.80 -21.19
C TRP A 485 4.03 -13.25 -20.80
N ASP A 486 4.82 -13.79 -19.87
CA ASP A 486 4.63 -15.13 -19.31
C ASP A 486 3.67 -15.15 -18.10
N THR A 487 3.48 -14.00 -17.46
CA THR A 487 2.60 -13.85 -16.29
C THR A 487 1.72 -12.61 -16.40
N GLU A 488 0.47 -12.70 -15.92
CA GLU A 488 -0.48 -11.57 -15.89
C GLU A 488 0.08 -10.35 -15.14
N GLN A 489 1.02 -10.55 -14.22
CA GLN A 489 1.73 -9.49 -13.51
C GLN A 489 2.56 -8.60 -14.45
N MET A 490 3.20 -9.19 -15.46
CA MET A 490 4.03 -8.45 -16.40
C MET A 490 3.20 -7.58 -17.34
N ALA A 491 1.95 -7.98 -17.63
CA ALA A 491 1.01 -7.24 -18.47
C ALA A 491 0.56 -5.90 -17.83
N VAL A 492 0.57 -5.82 -16.49
CA VAL A 492 0.13 -4.64 -15.74
C VAL A 492 1.30 -3.94 -15.02
N LYS A 493 1.94 -4.58 -14.04
CA LYS A 493 2.93 -3.91 -13.17
C LYS A 493 4.20 -3.49 -13.90
N GLN A 494 4.65 -4.28 -14.87
CA GLN A 494 5.86 -3.98 -15.64
C GLN A 494 5.52 -3.34 -17.00
N ASN A 495 4.30 -2.83 -17.16
CA ASN A 495 3.89 -2.17 -18.38
C ASN A 495 4.05 -0.65 -18.24
N MET A 496 4.96 -0.08 -19.03
CA MET A 496 5.25 1.35 -19.00
C MET A 496 4.10 2.20 -19.53
N ASN A 497 3.13 1.60 -20.25
CA ASN A 497 1.93 2.30 -20.72
C ASN A 497 1.12 2.87 -19.55
N LEU A 498 1.14 2.22 -18.38
CA LEU A 498 0.54 2.74 -17.16
C LEU A 498 1.17 4.08 -16.75
N LEU A 499 2.51 4.14 -16.74
CA LEU A 499 3.25 5.35 -16.41
C LEU A 499 3.00 6.45 -17.44
N TYR A 500 3.00 6.11 -18.73
CA TYR A 500 2.73 7.07 -19.80
C TYR A 500 1.32 7.65 -19.71
N ASN A 501 0.31 6.82 -19.46
CA ASN A 501 -1.06 7.30 -19.28
C ASN A 501 -1.19 8.19 -18.04
N MET A 502 -0.56 7.80 -16.93
CA MET A 502 -0.53 8.60 -15.71
C MET A 502 0.11 9.97 -15.96
N LEU A 503 1.29 10.03 -16.58
CA LEU A 503 1.95 11.29 -16.91
C LEU A 503 1.13 12.16 -17.88
N ALA A 504 0.53 11.56 -18.90
CA ALA A 504 -0.28 12.31 -19.85
C ALA A 504 -1.55 12.88 -19.20
N SER A 505 -2.19 12.12 -18.31
CA SER A 505 -3.32 12.59 -17.51
C SER A 505 -2.94 13.64 -16.47
N MET A 506 -1.72 13.58 -15.92
CA MET A 506 -1.16 14.65 -15.09
C MET A 506 -0.97 15.94 -15.88
N VAL A 507 -0.46 15.87 -17.11
CA VAL A 507 -0.35 17.05 -17.98
C VAL A 507 -1.72 17.66 -18.24
N ILE A 508 -2.74 16.85 -18.58
CA ILE A 508 -4.10 17.35 -18.78
C ILE A 508 -4.66 17.96 -17.49
N GLY A 509 -4.57 17.25 -16.37
CA GLY A 509 -5.13 17.68 -15.09
C GLY A 509 -4.46 18.92 -14.53
N PHE A 510 -3.12 18.94 -14.46
CA PHE A 510 -2.38 20.13 -14.03
C PHE A 510 -2.54 21.29 -15.02
N GLY A 511 -2.67 21.02 -16.32
CA GLY A 511 -3.00 22.04 -17.31
C GLY A 511 -4.34 22.70 -17.04
N LEU A 512 -5.39 21.91 -16.74
CA LEU A 512 -6.70 22.43 -16.34
C LEU A 512 -6.62 23.22 -15.02
N ILE A 513 -5.90 22.72 -14.03
CA ILE A 513 -5.70 23.42 -12.74
C ILE A 513 -4.96 24.74 -12.95
N ALA A 514 -3.87 24.75 -13.71
CA ALA A 514 -3.11 25.97 -14.01
C ALA A 514 -3.98 27.00 -14.74
N LEU A 515 -4.72 26.58 -15.77
CA LEU A 515 -5.64 27.45 -16.51
C LEU A 515 -6.71 28.04 -15.59
N THR A 516 -7.19 27.26 -14.62
CA THR A 516 -8.16 27.71 -13.61
C THR A 516 -7.61 28.86 -12.79
N PHE A 517 -6.38 28.75 -12.28
CA PHE A 517 -5.75 29.81 -11.48
C PHE A 517 -5.31 31.03 -12.30
N MET A 518 -5.04 30.85 -13.59
CA MET A 518 -4.68 31.95 -14.50
C MET A 518 -5.88 32.78 -14.93
N LEU A 519 -7.02 32.14 -15.24
CA LEU A 519 -8.19 32.84 -15.77
C LEU A 519 -9.18 33.32 -14.70
N ARG A 520 -9.24 32.65 -13.54
CA ARG A 520 -10.13 32.96 -12.40
C ARG A 520 -11.56 33.30 -12.83
N LEU A 521 -12.14 32.41 -13.62
CA LEU A 521 -13.48 32.61 -14.19
C LEU A 521 -14.56 32.28 -13.17
N GLU A 522 -15.68 32.99 -13.25
CA GLU A 522 -16.91 32.60 -12.57
C GLU A 522 -17.39 31.22 -13.03
N ILE A 523 -18.15 30.53 -12.17
CA ILE A 523 -18.63 29.16 -12.39
C ILE A 523 -19.29 28.92 -13.75
N ALA A 524 -20.10 29.85 -14.26
CA ALA A 524 -20.76 29.69 -15.54
C ALA A 524 -19.75 29.69 -16.71
N ALA A 525 -18.83 30.64 -16.72
CA ALA A 525 -17.78 30.73 -17.73
C ALA A 525 -16.77 29.57 -17.61
N ALA A 526 -16.39 29.21 -16.38
CA ALA A 526 -15.52 28.07 -16.10
C ALA A 526 -16.15 26.75 -16.57
N ALA A 527 -17.43 26.53 -16.28
CA ALA A 527 -18.16 25.34 -16.70
C ALA A 527 -18.21 25.21 -18.22
N VAL A 528 -18.50 26.29 -18.95
CA VAL A 528 -18.53 26.27 -20.41
C VAL A 528 -17.13 26.06 -21.00
N LEU A 529 -16.13 26.83 -20.55
CA LEU A 529 -14.78 26.77 -21.11
C LEU A 529 -14.11 25.42 -20.83
N PHE A 530 -14.04 25.00 -19.57
CA PHE A 530 -13.29 23.79 -19.21
C PHE A 530 -13.99 22.52 -19.69
N SER A 531 -15.32 22.44 -19.58
CA SER A 531 -16.06 21.31 -20.16
C SER A 531 -15.95 21.31 -21.68
N GLY A 532 -15.97 22.48 -22.32
CA GLY A 532 -15.75 22.64 -23.75
C GLY A 532 -14.39 22.10 -24.20
N ILE A 533 -13.31 22.47 -23.51
CA ILE A 533 -11.95 21.96 -23.78
C ILE A 533 -11.91 20.42 -23.67
N VAL A 534 -12.50 19.87 -22.61
CA VAL A 534 -12.52 18.42 -22.37
C VAL A 534 -13.37 17.69 -23.42
N ILE A 535 -14.54 18.21 -23.79
CA ILE A 535 -15.42 17.63 -24.81
C ILE A 535 -14.76 17.69 -26.19
N LEU A 536 -14.10 18.79 -26.54
CA LEU A 536 -13.33 18.89 -27.78
C LEU A 536 -12.16 17.88 -27.79
N GLY A 537 -11.48 17.72 -26.66
CA GLY A 537 -10.49 16.67 -26.48
C GLY A 537 -11.07 15.26 -26.68
N CYS A 538 -12.25 14.98 -26.12
CA CYS A 538 -12.95 13.71 -26.30
C CYS A 538 -13.28 13.47 -27.78
N ALA A 539 -13.80 14.48 -28.48
CA ALA A 539 -14.14 14.39 -29.90
C ALA A 539 -12.89 14.10 -30.75
N GLY A 540 -11.78 14.80 -30.49
CA GLY A 540 -10.50 14.57 -31.16
C GLY A 540 -9.95 13.17 -30.92
N MET A 541 -9.92 12.71 -29.67
CA MET A 541 -9.46 11.37 -29.32
C MET A 541 -10.37 10.27 -29.85
N TYR A 542 -11.68 10.47 -29.86
CA TYR A 542 -12.62 9.55 -30.47
C TYR A 542 -12.42 9.43 -31.99
N TYR A 543 -12.19 10.55 -32.68
CA TYR A 543 -11.86 10.55 -34.10
C TYR A 543 -10.57 9.78 -34.38
N LEU A 544 -9.51 10.02 -33.59
CA LEU A 544 -8.25 9.27 -33.70
C LEU A 544 -8.45 7.78 -33.44
N MET A 545 -9.27 7.41 -32.46
CA MET A 545 -9.54 6.00 -32.16
C MET A 545 -10.29 5.32 -33.30
N LYS A 546 -11.27 6.02 -33.89
CA LYS A 546 -12.07 5.52 -35.00
C LYS A 546 -11.23 5.31 -36.25
N THR A 547 -10.33 6.24 -36.56
CA THR A 547 -9.51 6.23 -37.77
C THR A 547 -8.25 5.40 -37.58
N TYR A 548 -7.31 5.89 -36.77
CA TYR A 548 -6.01 5.27 -36.54
C TYR A 548 -6.11 4.05 -35.62
N GLY A 549 -6.86 4.16 -34.51
CA GLY A 549 -6.95 3.09 -33.51
C GLY A 549 -7.51 1.78 -34.08
N THR A 550 -8.53 1.84 -34.95
CA THR A 550 -9.11 0.64 -35.56
C THR A 550 -8.20 -0.03 -36.58
N VAL A 551 -7.43 0.76 -37.34
CA VAL A 551 -6.43 0.24 -38.28
C VAL A 551 -5.31 -0.43 -37.50
N ARG A 552 -4.77 0.24 -36.48
CA ARG A 552 -3.71 -0.30 -35.64
C ARG A 552 -4.15 -1.57 -34.93
N PHE A 553 -5.37 -1.60 -34.41
CA PHE A 553 -5.90 -2.78 -33.73
C PHE A 553 -6.02 -3.99 -34.67
N ARG A 554 -6.30 -3.75 -35.95
CA ARG A 554 -6.29 -4.80 -36.99
C ARG A 554 -4.88 -5.29 -37.32
N GLU A 555 -3.90 -4.39 -37.39
CA GLU A 555 -2.50 -4.74 -37.67
C GLU A 555 -1.87 -5.61 -36.59
N LEU A 556 -2.24 -5.39 -35.31
CA LEU A 556 -1.68 -6.12 -34.17
C LEU A 556 -2.02 -7.62 -34.16
N GLU A 557 -3.01 -8.04 -34.93
CA GLU A 557 -3.46 -9.43 -35.02
C GLU A 557 -2.78 -10.23 -36.14
N GLY A 558 -2.09 -9.56 -37.08
CA GLY A 558 -1.60 -10.16 -38.33
C GLY A 558 -2.50 -9.83 -39.52
#